data_AF-A0A9Q0IHZ1-F1
#
_entry.id   AF-A0A9Q0IHZ1-F1
#
_cell.length_a   1.000
_cell.length_b   1.000
_cell.length_c   1.000
_cell.angle_alpha   90.00
_cell.angle_beta   90.00
_cell.angle_gamma   90.00
#
_symmetry.space_group_name_H-M   'P 1'
#
loop_
_entity.id
_entity.type
_entity.pdbx_description
1 polymer ?
#
loop_
_entity_poly.entity_id
_entity_poly.type
_entity_poly.pdbx_seq_one_letter_code
_entity_poly.pdbx_strand_id
1 'polypeptide(L)'
;MKLLRLGTGGGALLLLACLAALAAPCASRSDAPRGVANPFVFDPKATCEPPCRHSGICIRNDTCFCMRGYEGETCQYANCFPKCKNGGQCLRPGKCRCPAGFGGKYCHKVTCEGGCWNGGDCIALNGAATCLCLSSWTGNQCQDAVCPQGCRNGGNCVAPGICSCPDGWVGGACHTAVCSQSCLRGGKCISPEKCRCRPPYEGPRCDKRRPHDFFLQKVKGR
;
A
#
# COMPACT_ATOMS: atom_id res chain seq x y z
N MET A 1 -73.86 -36.22 26.96
CA MET A 1 -75.07 -36.78 26.32
C MET A 1 -75.74 -35.69 25.51
N LYS A 2 -76.08 -36.04 24.27
CA LYS A 2 -77.18 -35.54 23.43
C LYS A 2 -77.63 -34.08 23.58
N LEU A 3 -77.50 -33.38 22.46
CA LEU A 3 -78.52 -32.53 21.82
C LEU A 3 -79.85 -32.41 22.57
N LEU A 4 -80.37 -31.18 22.68
CA LEU A 4 -81.73 -30.88 22.21
C LEU A 4 -81.93 -29.37 22.03
N ARG A 5 -82.30 -29.00 20.81
CA ARG A 5 -83.07 -27.80 20.50
C ARG A 5 -84.41 -27.86 21.23
N LEU A 6 -84.95 -26.72 21.63
CA LEU A 6 -86.35 -26.39 21.35
C LEU A 6 -86.59 -24.89 21.61
N GLY A 7 -86.94 -24.19 20.55
CA GLY A 7 -87.59 -22.89 20.67
C GLY A 7 -89.04 -23.05 21.13
N THR A 8 -89.62 -21.96 21.60
CA THR A 8 -90.96 -21.44 21.27
C THR A 8 -91.37 -20.40 22.30
N GLY A 9 -92.21 -19.47 21.87
CA GLY A 9 -93.22 -18.88 22.74
C GLY A 9 -92.90 -17.48 23.24
N GLY A 10 -93.46 -16.49 22.55
CA GLY A 10 -93.58 -15.13 23.06
C GLY A 10 -94.39 -15.06 24.36
N GLY A 11 -93.95 -14.17 25.24
CA GLY A 11 -94.68 -13.70 26.40
C GLY A 11 -94.47 -12.19 26.48
N ALA A 12 -95.55 -11.45 26.24
CA ALA A 12 -95.61 -10.01 26.37
C ALA A 12 -95.59 -9.58 27.84
N LEU A 13 -95.32 -8.28 28.05
CA LEU A 13 -95.36 -7.50 29.29
C LEU A 13 -94.16 -7.63 30.23
N LEU A 14 -93.34 -6.57 30.29
CA LEU A 14 -93.33 -5.66 31.45
C LEU A 14 -92.38 -4.46 31.20
N LEU A 15 -92.95 -3.27 31.46
CA LEU A 15 -92.27 -2.04 31.89
C LEU A 15 -91.57 -1.18 30.83
N LEU A 16 -92.40 -0.35 30.18
CA LEU A 16 -92.03 0.97 29.67
C LEU A 16 -91.35 1.79 30.79
N ALA A 17 -90.06 2.05 30.65
CA ALA A 17 -89.31 2.96 31.50
C ALA A 17 -88.55 4.00 30.66
N CYS A 18 -88.92 5.25 30.88
CA CYS A 18 -88.12 6.48 30.82
C CYS A 18 -87.38 6.84 29.52
N LEU A 19 -87.99 7.80 28.83
CA LEU A 19 -87.33 8.89 28.11
C LEU A 19 -86.20 9.52 28.95
N ALA A 20 -84.96 9.52 28.45
CA ALA A 20 -84.00 10.60 28.70
C ALA A 20 -82.92 10.64 27.60
N ALA A 21 -83.02 11.68 26.78
CA ALA A 21 -82.07 12.23 25.83
C ALA A 21 -80.58 11.86 26.03
N LEU A 22 -79.95 11.34 24.97
CA LEU A 22 -78.57 11.68 24.59
C LEU A 22 -78.41 11.55 23.07
N ALA A 23 -78.98 12.52 22.33
CA ALA A 23 -78.44 12.85 21.01
C ALA A 23 -77.11 13.60 21.24
N ALA A 24 -76.02 12.86 21.43
CA ALA A 24 -74.69 13.43 21.40
C ALA A 24 -74.26 13.55 19.92
N PRO A 25 -74.02 14.76 19.37
CA PRO A 25 -73.34 14.87 18.11
C PRO A 25 -71.92 14.34 18.31
N CYS A 26 -71.55 13.29 17.59
CA CYS A 26 -70.15 12.90 17.44
C CYS A 26 -69.40 14.03 16.74
N ALA A 27 -68.88 14.99 17.50
CA ALA A 27 -67.85 15.90 17.02
C ALA A 27 -66.52 15.16 17.02
N SER A 28 -66.39 14.17 16.13
CA SER A 28 -65.09 13.62 15.76
C SER A 28 -64.37 14.67 14.92
N ARG A 29 -63.80 15.67 15.59
CA ARG A 29 -62.86 16.59 14.97
C ARG A 29 -61.56 15.82 14.75
N SER A 30 -61.43 15.24 13.55
CA SER A 30 -60.15 14.70 13.09
C SER A 30 -59.22 15.89 12.82
N ASP A 31 -58.36 16.22 13.78
CA ASP A 31 -57.27 17.18 13.58
C ASP A 31 -56.10 16.53 12.80
N ALA A 32 -56.42 15.95 11.64
CA ALA A 32 -55.43 15.55 10.66
C ALA A 32 -55.22 16.71 9.67
N PRO A 33 -54.02 17.30 9.57
CA PRO A 33 -53.78 18.35 8.59
C PRO A 33 -54.02 17.81 7.18
N ARG A 34 -54.81 18.54 6.38
CA ARG A 34 -54.98 18.31 4.94
C ARG A 34 -53.70 18.68 4.20
N GLY A 35 -52.68 17.85 4.34
CA GLY A 35 -51.45 17.90 3.54
C GLY A 35 -51.53 16.89 2.41
N VAL A 36 -51.05 17.27 1.23
CA VAL A 36 -50.62 16.29 0.22
C VAL A 36 -49.62 15.37 0.92
N ALA A 37 -49.81 14.05 0.85
CA ALA A 37 -48.83 13.08 1.30
C ALA A 37 -47.57 13.25 0.44
N ASN A 38 -46.71 14.18 0.83
CA ASN A 38 -45.39 14.28 0.26
C ASN A 38 -44.65 13.02 0.74
N PRO A 39 -44.14 12.16 -0.15
CA PRO A 39 -43.50 10.90 0.26
C PRO A 39 -42.22 11.11 1.10
N PHE A 40 -41.77 12.36 1.24
CA PHE A 40 -40.78 12.78 2.21
C PHE A 40 -41.43 13.03 3.58
N VAL A 41 -41.56 11.97 4.37
CA VAL A 41 -41.94 12.05 5.79
C VAL A 41 -40.81 12.73 6.55
N PHE A 42 -40.96 14.04 6.77
CA PHE A 42 -40.11 14.83 7.64
C PHE A 42 -40.87 15.07 8.95
N ASP A 43 -40.43 14.47 10.06
CA ASP A 43 -41.00 14.73 11.38
C ASP A 43 -40.22 15.88 12.06
N PRO A 44 -40.83 17.07 12.24
CA PRO A 44 -40.17 18.21 12.86
C PRO A 44 -39.78 17.99 14.33
N LYS A 45 -40.33 16.96 14.98
CA LYS A 45 -40.01 16.59 16.38
C LYS A 45 -39.03 15.43 16.48
N ALA A 46 -38.56 14.89 15.35
CA ALA A 46 -37.60 13.79 15.35
C ALA A 46 -36.32 14.18 16.11
N THR A 47 -35.87 13.29 16.98
CA THR A 47 -34.61 13.42 17.70
C THR A 47 -33.69 12.28 17.30
N CYS A 48 -32.42 12.60 17.02
CA CYS A 48 -31.43 11.61 16.63
C CYS A 48 -30.32 11.62 17.69
N GLU A 49 -30.07 10.47 18.32
CA GLU A 49 -28.98 10.31 19.28
C GLU A 49 -28.18 9.03 18.95
N PRO A 50 -26.96 9.14 18.39
CA PRO A 50 -26.14 10.35 18.22
C PRO A 50 -26.61 11.30 17.10
N PRO A 51 -26.22 12.61 17.16
CA PRO A 51 -26.65 13.59 16.18
C PRO A 51 -26.07 13.31 14.78
N CYS A 52 -26.85 13.64 13.75
CA CYS A 52 -26.42 13.54 12.36
C CYS A 52 -25.20 14.44 12.09
N ARG A 53 -24.13 13.86 11.52
CA ARG A 53 -22.90 14.58 11.16
C ARG A 53 -23.00 15.23 9.78
N HIS A 54 -22.03 16.09 9.46
CA HIS A 54 -21.87 16.75 8.16
C HIS A 54 -23.13 17.47 7.64
N SER A 55 -23.89 18.09 8.56
CA SER A 55 -25.14 18.80 8.30
C SER A 55 -26.28 17.91 7.76
N GLY A 56 -26.26 16.62 8.11
CA GLY A 56 -27.40 15.73 7.91
C GLY A 56 -28.61 16.19 8.74
N ILE A 57 -29.81 15.88 8.24
CA ILE A 57 -31.08 16.31 8.86
C ILE A 57 -31.78 15.09 9.45
N CYS A 58 -32.23 15.14 10.70
CA CYS A 58 -33.01 14.08 11.33
C CYS A 58 -34.42 14.08 10.74
N ILE A 59 -34.85 12.98 10.10
CA ILE A 59 -36.16 12.90 9.43
C ILE A 59 -37.19 12.09 10.23
N ARG A 60 -36.69 11.14 11.04
CA ARG A 60 -37.42 10.29 12.00
C ARG A 60 -36.47 9.98 13.15
N ASN A 61 -36.98 9.53 14.30
CA ASN A 61 -36.12 9.12 15.41
C ASN A 61 -35.03 8.16 14.93
N ASP A 62 -33.79 8.51 15.24
CA ASP A 62 -32.56 7.79 14.88
C ASP A 62 -32.36 7.53 13.37
N THR A 63 -33.03 8.32 12.51
CA THR A 63 -32.90 8.24 11.05
C THR A 63 -32.43 9.56 10.47
N CYS A 64 -31.18 9.61 10.02
CA CYS A 64 -30.58 10.77 9.37
C CYS A 64 -30.75 10.74 7.84
N PHE A 65 -31.12 11.88 7.27
CA PHE A 65 -31.01 12.17 5.84
C PHE A 65 -29.70 12.89 5.56
N CYS A 66 -28.82 12.25 4.79
CA CYS A 66 -27.47 12.75 4.53
C CYS A 66 -27.41 13.72 3.37
N MET A 67 -26.59 14.77 3.51
CA MET A 67 -26.28 15.65 2.40
C MET A 67 -25.52 14.91 1.30
N ARG A 68 -25.56 15.45 0.08
CA ARG A 68 -24.92 14.85 -1.10
C ARG A 68 -23.44 14.52 -0.82
N GLY A 69 -23.09 13.25 -1.02
CA GLY A 69 -21.72 12.76 -0.84
C GLY A 69 -21.40 12.31 0.58
N TYR A 70 -22.39 12.13 1.46
CA TYR A 70 -22.23 11.48 2.75
C TYR A 70 -23.22 10.32 2.91
N GLU A 71 -22.84 9.31 3.68
CA GLU A 71 -23.60 8.08 3.90
C GLU A 71 -23.35 7.51 5.31
N GLY A 72 -24.10 6.48 5.67
CA GLY A 72 -24.11 5.87 7.01
C GLY A 72 -25.28 6.37 7.87
N GLU A 73 -25.52 5.68 8.98
CA GLU A 73 -26.66 5.92 9.88
C GLU A 73 -26.70 7.33 10.47
N THR A 74 -25.53 7.93 10.70
CA THR A 74 -25.38 9.30 11.20
C THR A 74 -24.67 10.19 10.19
N CYS A 75 -24.64 9.82 8.90
CA CYS A 75 -23.92 10.55 7.85
C CYS A 75 -22.42 10.71 8.15
N GLN A 76 -21.84 9.72 8.83
CA GLN A 76 -20.46 9.75 9.31
C GLN A 76 -19.44 9.48 8.20
N TYR A 77 -19.82 8.79 7.13
CA TYR A 77 -18.91 8.40 6.05
C TYR A 77 -19.05 9.35 4.87
N ALA A 78 -17.93 9.89 4.38
CA ALA A 78 -17.91 10.61 3.13
C ALA A 78 -17.88 9.62 1.96
N ASN A 79 -18.75 9.83 0.98
CA ASN A 79 -18.79 9.09 -0.27
C ASN A 79 -18.06 9.89 -1.35
N CYS A 80 -16.97 9.31 -1.88
CA CYS A 80 -16.19 9.89 -2.95
C CYS A 80 -16.60 9.29 -4.29
N PHE A 81 -16.98 10.15 -5.23
CA PHE A 81 -17.19 9.77 -6.62
C PHE A 81 -16.29 10.60 -7.56
N PRO A 82 -15.46 9.97 -8.40
CA PRO A 82 -15.07 8.55 -8.40
C PRO A 82 -14.49 8.03 -7.07
N LYS A 83 -14.62 6.72 -6.83
CA LYS A 83 -14.07 6.07 -5.63
C LYS A 83 -12.54 6.19 -5.59
N CYS A 84 -12.00 6.42 -4.40
CA CYS A 84 -10.56 6.41 -4.16
C CYS A 84 -9.99 5.03 -4.53
N LYS A 85 -8.89 5.00 -5.28
CA LYS A 85 -8.20 3.78 -5.71
C LYS A 85 -7.07 3.42 -4.74
N ASN A 86 -6.50 2.22 -4.90
CA ASN A 86 -5.28 1.76 -4.21
C ASN A 86 -5.34 1.90 -2.68
N GLY A 87 -6.50 1.62 -2.06
CA GLY A 87 -6.68 1.73 -0.61
C GLY A 87 -6.80 3.15 -0.06
N GLY A 88 -6.99 4.16 -0.91
CA GLY A 88 -7.21 5.54 -0.48
C GLY A 88 -8.50 5.72 0.33
N GLN A 89 -8.44 6.55 1.38
CA GLN A 89 -9.58 6.85 2.25
C GLN A 89 -10.29 8.12 1.78
N CYS A 90 -11.63 8.10 1.69
CA CYS A 90 -12.40 9.30 1.39
C CYS A 90 -12.48 10.19 2.64
N LEU A 91 -11.97 11.43 2.55
CA LEU A 91 -12.02 12.39 3.66
C LEU A 91 -13.27 13.27 3.60
N ARG A 92 -13.64 13.65 2.38
CA ARG A 92 -14.81 14.48 2.06
C ARG A 92 -15.20 14.24 0.60
N PRO A 93 -16.41 14.60 0.16
CA PRO A 93 -16.84 14.42 -1.23
C PRO A 93 -15.78 14.90 -2.23
N GLY A 94 -15.27 13.95 -3.04
CA GLY A 94 -14.29 14.23 -4.09
C GLY A 94 -12.84 14.47 -3.63
N LYS A 95 -12.50 14.28 -2.34
CA LYS A 95 -11.12 14.36 -1.83
C LYS A 95 -10.71 13.06 -1.11
N CYS A 96 -9.72 12.40 -1.68
CA CYS A 96 -9.11 11.20 -1.12
C CYS A 96 -7.82 11.52 -0.36
N ARG A 97 -7.58 10.78 0.73
CA ARG A 97 -6.26 10.62 1.35
C ARG A 97 -5.62 9.40 0.73
N CYS A 98 -4.50 9.60 0.05
CA CYS A 98 -3.78 8.51 -0.60
C CYS A 98 -2.79 7.86 0.36
N PRO A 99 -2.59 6.53 0.26
CA PRO A 99 -1.51 5.87 0.97
C PRO A 99 -0.16 6.29 0.39
N ALA A 100 0.91 6.02 1.15
CA ALA A 100 2.27 6.21 0.66
C ALA A 100 2.48 5.46 -0.66
N GLY A 101 3.16 6.09 -1.61
CA GLY A 101 3.34 5.51 -2.93
C GLY A 101 2.26 5.88 -3.97
N PHE A 102 1.19 6.58 -3.57
CA PHE A 102 0.08 6.88 -4.47
C PHE A 102 -0.31 8.36 -4.43
N GLY A 103 -0.77 8.86 -5.56
CA GLY A 103 -1.07 10.27 -5.77
C GLY A 103 -2.22 10.52 -6.75
N GLY A 104 -2.46 11.81 -6.98
CA GLY A 104 -3.58 12.30 -7.76
C GLY A 104 -4.89 12.39 -6.97
N LYS A 105 -5.90 13.04 -7.57
CA LYS A 105 -7.18 13.37 -6.91
C LYS A 105 -7.92 12.15 -6.32
N TYR A 106 -7.73 10.99 -6.94
CA TYR A 106 -8.39 9.72 -6.58
C TYR A 106 -7.40 8.59 -6.30
N CYS A 107 -6.14 8.91 -5.99
CA CYS A 107 -5.08 7.93 -5.69
C CYS A 107 -4.80 6.94 -6.83
N HIS A 108 -5.04 7.36 -8.07
CA HIS A 108 -4.87 6.53 -9.27
C HIS A 108 -3.45 6.60 -9.83
N LYS A 109 -2.67 7.63 -9.49
CA LYS A 109 -1.27 7.75 -9.90
C LYS A 109 -0.40 7.01 -8.90
N VAL A 110 0.60 6.31 -9.38
CA VAL A 110 1.67 5.76 -8.54
C VAL A 110 2.77 6.81 -8.44
N THR A 111 3.41 6.94 -7.30
CA THR A 111 4.43 7.93 -7.02
C THR A 111 5.47 7.32 -6.09
N CYS A 112 6.70 7.18 -6.55
CA CYS A 112 7.77 6.59 -5.77
C CYS A 112 8.48 7.70 -4.99
N GLU A 113 8.69 7.52 -3.70
CA GLU A 113 9.43 8.49 -2.88
C GLU A 113 10.86 8.64 -3.40
N GLY A 114 11.29 9.88 -3.65
CA GLY A 114 12.60 10.20 -4.22
C GLY A 114 12.77 9.87 -5.72
N GLY A 115 11.72 9.35 -6.37
CA GLY A 115 11.73 9.00 -7.79
C GLY A 115 12.54 7.74 -8.11
N CYS A 116 12.41 7.28 -9.36
CA CYS A 116 13.19 6.17 -9.89
C CYS A 116 14.29 6.73 -10.79
N TRP A 117 15.53 6.33 -10.54
CA TRP A 117 16.72 6.83 -11.22
C TRP A 117 17.02 5.99 -12.46
N ASN A 118 17.94 6.48 -13.30
CA ASN A 118 18.49 5.74 -14.44
C ASN A 118 17.44 5.16 -15.41
N GLY A 119 16.30 5.85 -15.56
CA GLY A 119 15.20 5.45 -16.44
C GLY A 119 14.28 4.37 -15.86
N GLY A 120 14.33 4.14 -14.54
CA GLY A 120 13.38 3.24 -13.88
C GLY A 120 11.94 3.77 -13.91
N ASP A 121 10.98 2.85 -14.01
CA ASP A 121 9.56 3.17 -14.03
C ASP A 121 8.94 2.97 -12.65
N CYS A 122 8.16 3.94 -12.18
CA CYS A 122 7.43 3.80 -10.92
C CYS A 122 6.10 3.07 -11.12
N ILE A 123 5.99 1.86 -10.59
CA ILE A 123 4.82 1.00 -10.75
C ILE A 123 4.26 0.55 -9.41
N ALA A 124 2.98 0.16 -9.40
CA ALA A 124 2.37 -0.44 -8.23
C ALA A 124 2.51 -1.96 -8.32
N LEU A 125 3.36 -2.55 -7.48
CA LEU A 125 3.55 -3.99 -7.37
C LEU A 125 3.01 -4.46 -6.00
N ASN A 126 2.07 -5.42 -6.01
CA ASN A 126 1.45 -5.95 -4.78
C ASN A 126 0.84 -4.86 -3.86
N GLY A 127 0.33 -3.78 -4.44
CA GLY A 127 -0.27 -2.67 -3.68
C GLY A 127 0.73 -1.68 -3.06
N ALA A 128 2.02 -1.83 -3.34
CA ALA A 128 3.06 -0.87 -2.95
C ALA A 128 3.69 -0.22 -4.19
N ALA A 129 4.12 1.03 -4.06
CA ALA A 129 4.88 1.71 -5.11
C ALA A 129 6.34 1.26 -5.08
N THR A 130 6.80 0.73 -6.21
CA THR A 130 8.15 0.18 -6.38
C THR A 130 8.72 0.65 -7.71
N CYS A 131 10.02 0.93 -7.75
CA CYS A 131 10.73 1.21 -8.99
C CYS A 131 11.04 -0.08 -9.75
N LEU A 132 10.58 -0.18 -10.98
CA LEU A 132 10.99 -1.19 -11.94
C LEU A 132 12.25 -0.70 -12.64
N CYS A 133 13.37 -1.37 -12.37
CA CYS A 133 14.67 -1.00 -12.92
C CYS A 133 14.92 -1.67 -14.27
N LEU A 134 15.69 -1.00 -15.15
CA LEU A 134 16.28 -1.67 -16.31
C LEU A 134 17.25 -2.77 -15.84
N SER A 135 17.47 -3.78 -16.68
CA SER A 135 18.32 -4.96 -16.39
C SER A 135 19.75 -4.63 -15.93
N SER A 136 20.20 -3.41 -16.22
CA SER A 136 21.53 -2.89 -15.90
C SER A 136 21.60 -2.15 -14.55
N TRP A 137 20.48 -2.01 -13.84
CA TRP A 137 20.36 -1.28 -12.58
C TRP A 137 19.58 -2.08 -11.55
N THR A 138 19.84 -1.80 -10.28
CA THR A 138 19.20 -2.44 -9.13
C THR A 138 19.07 -1.45 -7.97
N GLY A 139 18.50 -1.90 -6.86
CA GLY A 139 18.17 -1.06 -5.71
C GLY A 139 16.71 -0.59 -5.71
N ASN A 140 16.29 -0.02 -4.59
CA ASN A 140 14.91 0.47 -4.38
C ASN A 140 14.53 1.65 -5.29
N GLN A 141 15.50 2.42 -5.74
CA GLN A 141 15.34 3.57 -6.63
C GLN A 141 16.12 3.40 -7.94
N CYS A 142 16.60 2.19 -8.26
CA CYS A 142 17.44 1.92 -9.43
C CYS A 142 18.77 2.69 -9.44
N GLN A 143 19.31 2.97 -8.25
CA GLN A 143 20.55 3.73 -8.07
C GLN A 143 21.81 2.90 -8.28
N ASP A 144 21.74 1.59 -8.08
CA ASP A 144 22.92 0.72 -8.06
C ASP A 144 23.15 0.12 -9.45
N ALA A 145 24.34 0.31 -10.01
CA ALA A 145 24.69 -0.28 -11.29
C ALA A 145 24.95 -1.79 -11.16
N VAL A 146 24.51 -2.56 -12.16
CA VAL A 146 24.76 -4.01 -12.21
C VAL A 146 26.01 -4.28 -13.06
N CYS A 147 26.97 -4.97 -12.47
CA CYS A 147 28.17 -5.48 -13.15
C CYS A 147 28.09 -7.01 -13.24
N PRO A 148 27.68 -7.59 -14.39
CA PRO A 148 27.40 -9.04 -14.51
C PRO A 148 28.59 -9.94 -14.16
N GLN A 149 29.80 -9.49 -14.47
CA GLN A 149 31.05 -10.21 -14.19
C GLN A 149 31.57 -9.96 -12.76
N GLY A 150 30.94 -9.03 -12.03
CA GLY A 150 31.40 -8.50 -10.76
C GLY A 150 32.68 -7.68 -10.86
N CYS A 151 32.89 -6.78 -9.90
CA CYS A 151 34.16 -6.07 -9.74
C CYS A 151 35.00 -6.79 -8.68
N ARG A 152 36.16 -7.32 -9.08
CA ARG A 152 37.04 -8.10 -8.18
C ARG A 152 38.02 -7.20 -7.44
N ASN A 153 38.70 -7.78 -6.45
CA ASN A 153 39.83 -7.16 -5.74
C ASN A 153 39.51 -5.78 -5.13
N GLY A 154 38.27 -5.57 -4.67
CA GLY A 154 37.83 -4.30 -4.08
C GLY A 154 37.40 -3.23 -5.09
N GLY A 155 37.23 -3.57 -6.38
CA GLY A 155 36.63 -2.67 -7.35
C GLY A 155 35.15 -2.41 -7.06
N ASN A 156 34.66 -1.23 -7.44
CA ASN A 156 33.27 -0.82 -7.27
C ASN A 156 32.57 -0.66 -8.62
N CYS A 157 31.31 -1.08 -8.71
CA CYS A 157 30.52 -0.90 -9.95
C CYS A 157 30.02 0.54 -10.02
N VAL A 158 30.51 1.32 -10.97
CA VAL A 158 30.17 2.75 -11.09
C VAL A 158 29.16 3.02 -12.19
N ALA A 159 29.10 2.14 -13.18
CA ALA A 159 28.13 2.16 -14.25
C ALA A 159 27.91 0.72 -14.76
N PRO A 160 26.84 0.46 -15.52
CA PRO A 160 26.53 -0.87 -16.02
C PRO A 160 27.71 -1.55 -16.72
N GLY A 161 28.21 -2.63 -16.14
CA GLY A 161 29.38 -3.36 -16.65
C GLY A 161 30.72 -2.63 -16.55
N ILE A 162 30.78 -1.47 -15.87
CA ILE A 162 32.00 -0.66 -15.70
C ILE A 162 32.40 -0.65 -14.23
N CYS A 163 33.57 -1.25 -13.96
CA CYS A 163 34.19 -1.26 -12.65
C CYS A 163 35.22 -0.14 -12.50
N SER A 164 35.15 0.61 -11.40
CA SER A 164 36.24 1.43 -10.91
C SER A 164 37.19 0.56 -10.11
N CYS A 165 38.43 0.44 -10.60
CA CYS A 165 39.43 -0.42 -9.98
C CYS A 165 40.32 0.35 -9.00
N PRO A 166 40.74 -0.29 -7.90
CA PRO A 166 41.76 0.28 -7.03
C PRO A 166 43.13 0.25 -7.69
N ASP A 167 44.06 1.06 -7.17
CA ASP A 167 45.41 1.18 -7.70
C ASP A 167 46.11 -0.18 -7.85
N GLY A 168 46.76 -0.37 -9.00
CA GLY A 168 47.43 -1.63 -9.36
C GLY A 168 46.50 -2.75 -9.82
N TRP A 169 45.22 -2.46 -10.10
CA TRP A 169 44.30 -3.40 -10.77
C TRP A 169 43.70 -2.77 -12.03
N VAL A 170 43.60 -3.57 -13.10
CA VAL A 170 43.06 -3.15 -14.40
C VAL A 170 42.17 -4.21 -15.03
N GLY A 171 41.53 -3.83 -16.14
CA GLY A 171 40.58 -4.64 -16.89
C GLY A 171 39.14 -4.43 -16.43
N GLY A 172 38.16 -4.84 -17.25
CA GLY A 172 36.73 -4.54 -17.02
C GLY A 172 36.14 -5.09 -15.72
N ALA A 173 36.80 -6.06 -15.08
CA ALA A 173 36.39 -6.65 -13.80
C ALA A 173 37.47 -6.49 -12.70
N CYS A 174 38.46 -5.62 -12.90
CA CYS A 174 39.59 -5.41 -11.97
C CYS A 174 40.36 -6.70 -11.62
N HIS A 175 40.46 -7.63 -12.58
CA HIS A 175 41.04 -8.95 -12.37
C HIS A 175 42.54 -9.02 -12.70
N THR A 176 43.07 -8.04 -13.46
CA THR A 176 44.47 -8.04 -13.87
C THR A 176 45.28 -7.15 -12.93
N ALA A 177 46.23 -7.75 -12.22
CA ALA A 177 47.17 -7.00 -11.39
C ALA A 177 48.25 -6.32 -12.24
N VAL A 178 48.55 -5.06 -11.93
CA VAL A 178 49.64 -4.28 -12.50
C VAL A 178 50.53 -3.83 -11.35
N CYS A 179 51.81 -4.21 -11.43
CA CYS A 179 52.81 -3.83 -10.46
C CYS A 179 53.41 -2.48 -10.91
N SER A 180 53.61 -1.53 -9.98
CA SER A 180 54.21 -0.23 -10.33
C SER A 180 55.60 -0.41 -10.93
N GLN A 181 56.33 -1.39 -10.41
CA GLN A 181 57.60 -1.85 -10.96
C GLN A 181 57.42 -3.21 -11.62
N SER A 182 57.94 -3.34 -12.84
CA SER A 182 57.84 -4.59 -13.60
C SER A 182 58.56 -5.74 -12.91
N CYS A 183 57.94 -6.93 -12.97
CA CYS A 183 58.54 -8.19 -12.53
C CYS A 183 59.64 -8.59 -13.52
N LEU A 184 60.85 -8.79 -13.01
CA LEU A 184 62.01 -9.13 -13.83
C LEU A 184 62.04 -10.62 -14.17
N ARG A 185 62.84 -10.98 -15.17
CA ARG A 185 63.20 -12.38 -15.53
C ARG A 185 61.99 -13.29 -15.76
N GLY A 186 60.94 -12.74 -16.35
CA GLY A 186 59.72 -13.47 -16.71
C GLY A 186 58.79 -13.79 -15.54
N GLY A 187 58.93 -13.09 -14.41
CA GLY A 187 57.94 -13.10 -13.33
C GLY A 187 56.60 -12.51 -13.79
N LYS A 188 55.49 -12.95 -13.19
CA LYS A 188 54.15 -12.40 -13.45
C LYS A 188 53.63 -11.64 -12.23
N CYS A 189 53.08 -10.45 -12.44
CA CYS A 189 52.41 -9.72 -11.37
C CYS A 189 51.13 -10.47 -10.95
N ILE A 190 50.95 -10.72 -9.66
CA ILE A 190 49.78 -11.44 -9.11
C ILE A 190 48.91 -10.56 -8.22
N SER A 191 49.49 -9.49 -7.66
CA SER A 191 48.81 -8.42 -6.93
C SER A 191 49.69 -7.18 -7.02
N PRO A 192 49.18 -5.98 -6.66
CA PRO A 192 50.02 -4.79 -6.55
C PRO A 192 51.28 -5.09 -5.73
N GLU A 193 52.44 -4.68 -6.25
CA GLU A 193 53.77 -4.88 -5.64
C GLU A 193 54.22 -6.33 -5.38
N LYS A 194 53.49 -7.34 -5.89
CA LYS A 194 53.83 -8.75 -5.69
C LYS A 194 53.99 -9.50 -6.99
N CYS A 195 55.22 -9.95 -7.25
CA CYS A 195 55.54 -10.80 -8.38
C CYS A 195 55.57 -12.28 -7.99
N ARG A 196 54.98 -13.12 -8.85
CA ARG A 196 55.22 -14.56 -8.86
C ARG A 196 56.46 -14.85 -9.69
N CYS A 197 57.53 -15.24 -9.01
CA CYS A 197 58.83 -15.49 -9.61
C CYS A 197 58.98 -16.90 -10.18
N ARG A 198 59.73 -17.03 -11.27
CA ARG A 198 60.19 -18.32 -11.77
C ARG A 198 61.41 -18.78 -10.97
N PRO A 199 61.46 -20.02 -10.48
CA PRO A 199 62.68 -20.57 -9.87
C PRO A 199 63.89 -20.43 -10.82
N PRO A 200 65.10 -20.13 -10.31
CA PRO A 200 65.48 -19.97 -8.90
C PRO A 200 65.33 -18.53 -8.37
N TYR A 201 64.57 -17.64 -9.01
CA TYR A 201 64.50 -16.23 -8.59
C TYR A 201 63.47 -15.98 -7.49
N GLU A 202 63.72 -14.96 -6.68
CA GLU A 202 62.88 -14.51 -5.56
C GLU A 202 62.98 -12.98 -5.35
N GLY A 203 62.25 -12.49 -4.36
CA GLY A 203 62.11 -11.06 -4.06
C GLY A 203 60.83 -10.45 -4.66
N PRO A 204 60.49 -9.22 -4.27
CA PRO A 204 59.26 -8.55 -4.71
C PRO A 204 59.22 -8.34 -6.23
N ARG A 205 60.39 -8.20 -6.86
CA ARG A 205 60.54 -8.01 -8.32
C ARG A 205 61.21 -9.16 -9.04
N CYS A 206 61.43 -10.28 -8.36
CA CYS A 206 62.19 -11.40 -8.90
C CYS A 206 63.60 -11.00 -9.32
N ASP A 207 64.23 -10.10 -8.58
CA ASP A 207 65.54 -9.49 -8.81
C ASP A 207 66.69 -10.25 -8.10
N LYS A 208 66.38 -11.09 -7.11
CA LYS A 208 67.34 -11.95 -6.41
C LYS A 208 67.33 -13.37 -6.95
N ARG A 209 68.51 -13.99 -7.08
CA ARG A 209 68.66 -15.42 -7.41
C ARG A 209 68.87 -16.19 -6.11
N ARG A 210 68.09 -17.25 -5.88
CA ARG A 210 68.29 -18.13 -4.73
C ARG A 210 69.67 -18.78 -4.81
N PRO A 211 70.45 -18.74 -3.71
CA PRO A 211 71.72 -19.46 -3.62
C PRO A 211 71.53 -20.95 -3.83
N HIS A 212 72.53 -21.58 -4.46
CA HIS A 212 72.51 -23.00 -4.85
C HIS A 212 72.33 -23.96 -3.65
N ASP A 213 72.70 -23.51 -2.45
CA ASP A 213 72.66 -24.31 -1.21
C ASP A 213 71.22 -24.67 -0.76
N PHE A 214 70.23 -23.88 -1.19
CA PHE A 214 68.83 -24.15 -0.87
C PHE A 214 68.21 -25.31 -1.67
N PHE A 215 68.80 -25.67 -2.82
CA PHE A 215 68.33 -26.81 -3.62
C PHE A 215 68.75 -28.14 -2.98
N LEU A 216 69.88 -28.18 -2.26
CA LEU A 216 70.39 -29.38 -1.58
C LEU A 216 69.62 -29.71 -0.29
N GLN A 217 69.09 -28.71 0.44
CA GLN A 217 68.28 -28.95 1.64
C GLN A 217 66.90 -29.57 1.35
N LYS A 218 66.33 -29.39 0.16
CA LYS A 218 65.09 -30.07 -0.23
C LYS A 218 65.27 -31.50 -0.76
N VAL A 219 66.49 -31.87 -1.15
CA VAL A 219 66.80 -33.24 -1.62
C VAL A 219 67.25 -34.13 -0.45
N LYS A 220 67.89 -33.58 0.59
CA LYS A 220 68.29 -34.32 1.79
C LYS A 220 67.18 -34.52 2.84
N GLY A 221 65.97 -34.02 2.59
CA GLY A 221 64.83 -34.08 3.51
C GLY A 221 63.68 -34.98 3.03
N ARG A 222 63.99 -36.06 2.32
CA ARG A 222 63.02 -37.13 1.99
C ARG A 222 63.69 -38.48 2.21
#